data_AF-A0A0R3JVB6-F1
#
_entry.id   AF-A0A0R3JVB6-F1
#
_cell.length_a   1.000
_cell.length_b   1.000
_cell.length_c   1.000
_cell.angle_alpha   90.00
_cell.angle_beta   90.00
_cell.angle_gamma   90.00
#
_symmetry.space_group_name_H-M   'P 1'
#
loop_
_entity.id
_entity.type
_entity.pdbx_description
1 polymer ?
#
loop_
_entity_poly.entity_id
_entity_poly.type
_entity_poly.pdbx_seq_one_letter_code
_entity_poly.pdbx_strand_id
1 'polypeptide(L)' 'MKPKKNYARRSFDYEHPLRDIDYDTYLDLLNSGLRDSEIARELNISEKELKIIRDRERQDF' A
#
# COMPACT_ATOMS: atom_id res chain seq x y z
N MET A 1 -17.39 -22.68 -5.64
CA MET A 1 -17.48 -21.50 -4.75
C MET A 1 -16.05 -21.08 -4.41
N LYS A 2 -15.55 -19.94 -4.93
CA LYS A 2 -14.16 -19.51 -4.66
C LYS A 2 -14.09 -18.97 -3.22
N PRO A 3 -13.12 -19.39 -2.39
CA PRO A 3 -13.01 -18.89 -1.02
C PRO A 3 -12.67 -17.40 -1.08
N LYS A 4 -13.50 -16.58 -0.42
CA LYS A 4 -13.20 -15.16 -0.21
C LYS A 4 -11.99 -15.12 0.72
N LYS A 5 -10.85 -14.65 0.21
CA LYS A 5 -9.66 -14.38 1.02
C LYS A 5 -10.07 -13.42 2.13
N ASN A 6 -10.09 -13.90 3.37
CA ASN A 6 -10.22 -13.06 4.55
C ASN A 6 -8.91 -12.30 4.71
N TYR A 7 -8.81 -11.13 4.08
CA TYR A 7 -7.79 -10.16 4.43
C TYR A 7 -8.07 -9.78 5.88
N ALA A 8 -7.21 -10.24 6.79
CA ALA A 8 -7.24 -9.81 8.18
C ALA A 8 -7.33 -8.28 8.17
N ARG A 9 -8.34 -7.72 8.82
CA ARG A 9 -8.51 -6.28 8.90
C ARG A 9 -7.36 -5.72 9.73
N ARG A 10 -6.20 -5.48 9.12
CA ARG A 10 -5.24 -4.50 9.63
C ARG A 10 -6.03 -3.20 9.71
N SER A 11 -6.16 -2.68 10.91
CA SER A 11 -6.73 -1.36 11.17
C SER A 11 -5.76 -0.36 10.56
N PHE A 12 -5.97 -0.03 9.29
CA PHE A 12 -5.16 0.95 8.60
C PHE A 12 -5.36 2.30 9.25
N ASP A 13 -4.28 2.83 9.83
CA ASP A 13 -4.26 4.17 10.38
C ASP A 13 -4.29 5.18 9.22
N TYR A 14 -5.48 5.75 8.97
CA TYR A 14 -5.69 6.72 7.90
C TYR A 14 -4.99 8.07 8.18
N GLU A 15 -4.71 8.38 9.45
CA GLU A 15 -3.97 9.60 9.82
C GLU A 15 -2.48 9.42 9.51
N HIS A 16 -1.95 8.23 9.82
CA HIS A 16 -0.56 7.85 9.57
C HIS A 16 -0.43 6.56 8.76
N PRO A 17 -0.81 6.58 7.47
CA PRO A 17 -0.78 5.39 6.60
C PRO A 17 0.62 4.79 6.47
N LEU A 18 1.65 5.64 6.55
CA LEU A 18 3.06 5.25 6.49
C LEU A 18 3.61 4.65 7.80
N ARG A 19 2.86 4.68 8.91
CA ARG A 19 3.35 4.21 10.21
C ARG A 19 3.42 2.69 10.30
N ASP A 20 2.50 2.03 9.61
CA ASP A 20 2.39 0.57 9.56
C ASP A 20 2.92 -0.01 8.24
N ILE A 21 3.40 0.83 7.33
CA ILE A 21 3.86 0.45 6.01
C ILE A 21 5.34 0.72 5.91
N ASP A 22 6.06 -0.31 5.49
CA ASP A 22 7.47 -0.19 5.18
C ASP A 22 7.63 0.66 3.93
N TYR A 23 7.86 1.96 4.15
CA TYR A 23 7.96 2.96 3.09
C TYR A 23 9.20 2.74 2.21
N ASP A 24 10.30 2.26 2.79
CA ASP A 24 11.49 1.89 2.02
C ASP A 24 11.17 0.74 1.06
N THR A 25 10.43 -0.27 1.55
CA THR A 25 9.92 -1.35 0.69
C THR A 25 8.97 -0.81 -0.39
N TYR A 26 8.10 0.14 -0.09
CA TYR A 26 7.24 0.79 -1.09
C TYR A 26 8.07 1.45 -2.20
N LEU A 27 9.12 2.20 -1.86
CA LEU A 27 9.99 2.86 -2.83
C LEU A 27 10.76 1.86 -3.68
N ASP A 28 11.26 0.76 -3.10
CA ASP A 28 11.94 -0.30 -3.85
C ASP A 28 10.99 -0.98 -4.85
N LEU A 29 9.75 -1.24 -4.44
CA LEU A 29 8.71 -1.81 -5.30
C LEU A 29 8.28 -0.83 -6.40
N LEU A 30 8.24 0.47 -6.10
CA LEU A 30 7.95 1.51 -7.08
C LEU A 30 9.09 1.66 -8.10
N ASN A 31 10.34 1.69 -7.63
CA ASN A 31 11.55 1.81 -8.47
C ASN A 31 11.80 0.58 -9.33
N SER A 32 11.41 -0.61 -8.87
CA SER A 32 11.44 -1.84 -9.66
C SER A 32 10.36 -1.89 -10.74
N GLY A 33 9.45 -0.89 -10.79
CA GLY A 33 8.45 -0.73 -11.83
C GLY A 33 7.23 -1.64 -11.66
N LEU A 34 6.98 -2.15 -10.44
CA LEU A 34 5.77 -2.91 -10.17
C LEU A 34 4.53 -2.04 -10.32
N ARG A 35 3.40 -2.67 -10.65
CA ARG A 35 2.11 -1.98 -10.72
C ARG A 35 1.56 -1.75 -9.32
N ASP A 36 0.81 -0.65 -9.15
CA ASP A 36 0.12 -0.32 -7.89
C ASP A 36 -0.65 -1.52 -7.28
N SER A 37 -1.30 -2.34 -8.10
CA SER A 37 -2.03 -3.53 -7.61
C SER A 37 -1.14 -4.67 -7.10
N GLU A 38 0.10 -4.75 -7.59
CA GLU A 38 1.11 -5.69 -7.13
C GLU A 38 1.77 -5.16 -5.86
N ILE A 39 2.15 -3.88 -5.85
CA ILE A 39 2.71 -3.20 -4.67
C ILE A 39 1.73 -3.30 -3.49
N ALA A 40 0.43 -3.06 -3.71
CA ALA A 40 -0.58 -3.18 -2.67
C ALA A 40 -0.67 -4.61 -2.11
N ARG A 41 -0.47 -5.64 -2.95
CA ARG A 41 -0.44 -7.04 -2.49
C ARG A 41 0.80 -7.36 -1.69
N GLU A 42 1.96 -6.89 -2.12
CA GLU A 42 3.23 -7.10 -1.40
C GLU A 42 3.21 -6.41 -0.03
N LEU A 43 2.68 -5.19 0.04
CA LEU A 43 2.53 -4.44 1.28
C LEU A 43 1.32 -4.89 2.12
N ASN A 44 0.51 -5.84 1.59
CA ASN A 44 -0.71 -6.34 2.22
C ASN A 44 -1.67 -5.21 2.63
N ILE A 45 -1.86 -4.26 1.72
CA ILE A 45 -2.79 -3.14 1.82
C ILE A 45 -3.75 -3.15 0.63
N SER A 46 -4.79 -2.33 0.70
CA SER A 46 -5.70 -2.10 -0.40
C SER A 46 -5.14 -1.08 -1.40
N GLU A 47 -5.61 -1.15 -2.64
CA GLU A 47 -5.22 -0.18 -3.67
C GLU A 47 -5.61 1.27 -3.32
N LYS A 48 -6.68 1.46 -2.52
CA LYS A 48 -7.07 2.78 -2.01
C LYS A 48 -6.04 3.35 -1.06
N GLU A 49 -5.51 2.50 -0.18
CA GLU A 49 -4.50 2.86 0.80
C GLU A 49 -3.17 3.20 0.11
N LEU A 50 -2.77 2.38 -0.86
CA LEU A 50 -1.60 2.66 -1.68
C LEU A 50 -1.76 3.99 -2.45
N LYS A 51 -2.95 4.27 -2.97
CA LYS A 51 -3.23 5.53 -3.64
C LYS A 51 -3.02 6.74 -2.72
N ILE A 52 -3.44 6.66 -1.45
CA ILE A 52 -3.25 7.74 -0.48
C ILE A 52 -1.77 7.98 -0.20
N ILE A 53 -0.99 6.91 -0.05
CA ILE A 53 0.47 6.99 0.12
C ILE A 53 1.08 7.69 -1.08
N ARG A 54 0.76 7.23 -2.30
CA ARG A 54 1.25 7.82 -3.54
C ARG A 54 0.85 9.28 -3.70
N ASP A 55 -0.37 9.64 -3.32
CA ASP A 55 -0.86 11.00 -3.42
C ASP A 55 -0.16 11.93 -2.41
N ARG A 56 0.24 11.43 -1.23
CA ARG A 56 1.09 12.18 -0.28
C ARG A 56 2.51 12.37 -0.83
N GLU A 57 3.11 11.32 -1.36
CA GLU A 57 4.45 11.37 -1.98
C GLU A 57 4.55 12.38 -3.14
N ARG A 58 3.47 12.50 -3.93
CA ARG A 58 3.41 13.47 -5.02
C ARG A 58 3.21 14.92 -4.56
N GLN A 59 2.84 15.16 -3.31
CA GLN A 59 2.67 16.51 -2.76
C GLN A 59 3.95 17.07 -2.12
N ASP A 60 4.91 16.22 -1.75
CA ASP A 60 6.21 16.62 -1.17
C ASP A 60 7.28 16.96 -2.24
N PHE A 61 6.91 16.99 -3.53
CA PHE A 61 7.73 17.44 -4.66
C PHE A 61 7.12 18.65 -5.36
#